data_AF-A0A6B0SHM3-F1
#
_entry.id   AF-A0A6B0SHM3-F1
#
_cell.length_a   1.000
_cell.length_b   1.000
_cell.length_c   1.000
_cell.angle_alpha   90.00
_cell.angle_beta   90.00
_cell.angle_gamma   90.00
#
_symmetry.space_group_name_H-M   'P 1'
#
loop_
_entity.id
_entity.type
_entity.pdbx_description
1 polymer ?
#
loop_
_entity_poly.entity_id
_entity_poly.type
_entity_poly.pdbx_seq_one_letter_code
_entity_poly.pdbx_strand_id
1 'polypeptide(L)'
;MTGDLSDTYVAALQHDTADLPADATLVGVVRRPTGWFSAAVDENVPELGPPDGLLDDAKARESELADHGVDDAEANRRAWADVDFAARYRDYLDADGEAQAAVDGLAERLAAGESLALVCFENTDEKRCHRTILRNRLADRLTG
;
A
#
# COMPACT_ATOMS: atom_id res chain seq x y z
N MET A 1 10.31 17.77 15.03
CA MET A 1 9.83 16.43 15.41
C MET A 1 9.46 15.74 14.13
N THR A 2 9.79 14.47 13.97
CA THR A 2 9.33 13.66 12.83
C THR A 2 7.81 13.47 12.95
N GLY A 3 7.09 13.52 11.84
CA GLY A 3 5.65 13.28 11.80
C GLY A 3 5.30 11.79 11.97
N ASP A 4 4.02 11.51 12.19
CA ASP A 4 3.53 10.16 12.40
C ASP A 4 3.22 9.46 11.06
N LEU A 5 3.62 8.20 10.94
CA LEU A 5 3.30 7.35 9.80
C LEU A 5 2.27 6.30 10.20
N SER A 6 1.08 6.38 9.61
CA SER A 6 -0.03 5.43 9.81
C SER A 6 -0.44 4.78 8.49
N ASP A 7 -1.28 3.75 8.55
CA ASP A 7 -1.87 3.15 7.36
C ASP A 7 -3.33 2.73 7.59
N THR A 8 -4.15 2.77 6.54
CA THR A 8 -5.56 2.39 6.56
C THR A 8 -6.01 1.87 5.20
N TYR A 9 -7.28 1.48 5.11
CA TYR A 9 -7.94 1.09 3.88
C TYR A 9 -9.13 1.99 3.57
N VAL A 10 -9.44 2.17 2.30
CA VAL A 10 -10.44 3.16 1.85
C VAL A 10 -11.82 2.93 2.44
N ALA A 11 -12.24 1.68 2.69
CA ALA A 11 -13.53 1.41 3.30
C ALA A 11 -13.57 1.86 4.78
N ALA A 12 -12.45 1.81 5.52
CA ALA A 12 -12.41 2.36 6.88
C ALA A 12 -12.57 3.89 6.90
N LEU A 13 -12.04 4.58 5.90
CA LEU A 13 -12.28 6.02 5.72
C LEU A 13 -13.75 6.31 5.39
N GLN A 14 -14.33 5.55 4.46
CA GLN A 14 -15.73 5.72 4.05
C GLN A 14 -16.75 5.44 5.17
N HIS A 15 -16.37 4.60 6.13
CA HIS A 15 -17.20 4.24 7.28
C HIS A 15 -16.83 4.99 8.57
N ASP A 16 -15.91 5.95 8.53
CA ASP A 16 -15.40 6.66 9.72
C ASP A 16 -14.90 5.71 10.83
N THR A 17 -14.27 4.60 10.45
CA THR A 17 -13.71 3.60 11.38
C THR A 17 -12.18 3.58 11.38
N ALA A 18 -11.53 4.46 10.63
CA ALA A 18 -10.08 4.58 10.62
C ALA A 18 -9.58 5.34 11.86
N ASP A 19 -8.64 4.75 12.60
CA ASP A 19 -7.97 5.40 13.73
C ASP A 19 -6.70 6.10 13.20
N LEU A 20 -6.83 7.36 12.81
CA LEU A 20 -5.76 8.17 12.22
C LEU A 20 -5.61 9.50 12.97
N PRO A 21 -4.40 10.10 12.98
CA PRO A 21 -4.24 11.48 13.43
C PRO A 21 -5.16 12.42 12.63
N ALA A 22 -5.80 13.36 13.32
CA ALA A 22 -6.80 14.25 12.71
C ALA A 22 -6.23 15.18 11.62
N ASP A 23 -4.91 15.40 11.63
CA ASP A 23 -4.16 16.23 10.70
C ASP A 23 -3.26 15.42 9.75
N ALA A 24 -3.42 14.09 9.69
CA ALA A 24 -2.64 13.27 8.77
C ALA A 24 -3.12 13.46 7.33
N THR A 25 -2.19 13.72 6.41
CA THR A 25 -2.46 13.73 4.96
C THR A 25 -2.75 12.31 4.48
N LEU A 26 -3.89 12.09 3.82
CA LEU A 26 -4.31 10.81 3.27
C LEU A 26 -3.64 10.58 1.91
N VAL A 27 -2.65 9.68 1.88
CA VAL A 27 -1.87 9.38 0.67
C VAL A 27 -2.28 8.01 0.12
N GLY A 28 -3.00 8.02 -0.99
CA GLY A 28 -3.29 6.82 -1.78
C GLY A 28 -2.02 6.25 -2.40
N VAL A 29 -1.81 4.93 -2.27
CA VAL A 29 -0.65 4.24 -2.84
C VAL A 29 -1.08 3.15 -3.81
N VAL A 30 -2.04 3.49 -4.67
CA VAL A 30 -2.69 2.56 -5.59
C VAL A 30 -2.25 2.84 -7.02
N ARG A 31 -1.82 1.78 -7.72
CA ARG A 31 -1.36 1.82 -9.12
C ARG A 31 -2.44 2.30 -10.09
N ARG A 32 -3.67 1.80 -9.91
CA ARG A 32 -4.84 2.08 -10.74
C ARG A 32 -5.98 2.63 -9.86
N PRO A 33 -5.93 3.91 -9.45
CA PRO A 33 -6.97 4.48 -8.60
C PRO A 33 -8.27 4.60 -9.38
N THR A 34 -9.39 4.29 -8.73
CA THR A 34 -10.72 4.58 -9.27
C THR A 34 -11.10 6.03 -8.95
N GLY A 35 -12.07 6.60 -9.67
CA GLY A 35 -12.53 7.97 -9.39
C GLY A 35 -13.06 8.14 -7.97
N TRP A 36 -13.76 7.13 -7.45
CA TRP A 36 -14.26 7.14 -6.07
C TRP A 36 -13.15 6.98 -5.03
N PHE A 37 -12.07 6.25 -5.34
CA PHE A 37 -10.90 6.15 -4.47
C PHE A 37 -10.18 7.49 -4.38
N SER A 38 -9.99 8.14 -5.53
CA SER A 38 -9.32 9.45 -5.62
C SER A 38 -10.07 10.54 -4.85
N ALA A 39 -11.37 10.38 -4.65
CA ALA A 39 -12.19 11.31 -3.85
C ALA A 39 -12.11 11.06 -2.33
N ALA A 40 -11.54 9.93 -1.91
CA ALA A 40 -11.43 9.53 -0.50
C ALA A 40 -10.03 9.76 0.09
N VAL A 41 -9.09 10.27 -0.72
CA VAL A 41 -7.71 10.56 -0.32
C VAL A 41 -7.36 12.00 -0.75
N ASP A 42 -6.39 12.61 -0.10
CA ASP A 42 -5.94 13.97 -0.46
C ASP A 42 -5.10 13.94 -1.75
N GLU A 43 -4.32 12.87 -1.94
CA GLU A 43 -3.52 12.63 -3.13
C GLU A 43 -3.32 11.13 -3.36
N ASN A 44 -2.91 10.74 -4.57
CA ASN A 44 -2.49 9.37 -4.87
C ASN A 44 -1.14 9.35 -5.58
N VAL A 45 -0.25 8.48 -5.13
CA VAL A 45 1.10 8.26 -5.67
C VAL A 45 1.15 6.87 -6.32
N PRO A 46 0.79 6.74 -7.61
CA PRO A 46 0.67 5.44 -8.28
C PRO A 46 2.00 4.69 -8.43
N GLU A 47 3.12 5.41 -8.38
CA GLU A 47 4.49 4.86 -8.40
C GLU A 47 4.76 3.98 -7.19
N LEU A 48 4.07 4.24 -6.06
CA LEU A 48 4.11 3.44 -4.84
C LEU A 48 3.07 2.31 -4.83
N GLY A 49 2.31 2.16 -5.91
CA GLY A 49 1.52 0.96 -6.16
C GLY A 49 2.41 -0.17 -6.70
N PRO A 50 2.07 -1.45 -6.44
CA PRO A 50 2.81 -2.56 -7.03
C PRO A 50 2.69 -2.50 -8.57
N PRO A 51 3.74 -2.89 -9.31
CA PRO A 51 3.73 -2.85 -10.78
C PRO A 51 2.55 -3.63 -11.36
N ASP A 52 2.00 -3.17 -12.49
CA ASP A 52 0.79 -3.74 -13.07
C ASP A 52 0.91 -5.24 -13.34
N GLY A 53 2.02 -5.70 -13.92
CA GLY A 53 2.26 -7.13 -14.14
C GLY A 53 2.27 -7.94 -12.85
N LEU A 54 2.83 -7.40 -11.77
CA LEU A 54 2.84 -8.09 -10.47
C LEU A 54 1.43 -8.13 -9.83
N LEU A 55 0.66 -7.04 -9.95
CA LEU A 55 -0.73 -7.01 -9.49
C LEU A 55 -1.60 -8.00 -10.27
N ASP A 56 -1.44 -8.04 -11.58
CA ASP A 56 -2.23 -8.91 -12.44
C ASP A 56 -1.88 -10.39 -12.20
N ASP A 57 -0.59 -10.73 -12.06
CA ASP A 57 -0.13 -12.08 -11.68
C ASP A 57 -0.80 -12.55 -10.37
N ALA A 58 -0.75 -11.71 -9.33
CA ALA A 58 -1.32 -12.04 -8.02
C ALA A 58 -2.84 -12.19 -8.07
N LYS A 59 -3.55 -11.29 -8.77
CA LYS A 59 -5.01 -11.34 -8.90
C LYS A 59 -5.48 -12.54 -9.72
N ALA A 60 -4.78 -12.86 -10.81
CA ALA A 60 -5.07 -14.05 -11.59
C ALA A 60 -4.94 -15.30 -10.71
N ARG A 61 -3.86 -15.38 -9.92
CA ARG A 61 -3.63 -16.52 -9.03
C ARG A 61 -4.63 -16.60 -7.87
N GLU A 62 -5.02 -15.47 -7.28
CA GLU A 62 -6.07 -15.41 -6.25
C GLU A 62 -7.42 -15.90 -6.82
N SER A 63 -7.76 -15.51 -8.05
CA SER A 63 -8.98 -15.97 -8.72
C SER A 63 -8.97 -17.49 -8.98
N GLU A 64 -7.86 -18.06 -9.44
CA GLU A 64 -7.74 -19.51 -9.64
C GLU A 64 -7.95 -20.29 -8.33
N LEU A 65 -7.37 -19.80 -7.23
CA LEU A 65 -7.53 -20.42 -5.91
C LEU A 65 -8.98 -20.33 -5.42
N ALA A 66 -9.64 -19.20 -5.63
CA ALA A 66 -11.05 -19.00 -5.30
C ALA A 66 -11.96 -19.94 -6.10
N ASP A 67 -11.70 -20.15 -7.40
CA ASP A 67 -12.41 -21.11 -8.25
C ASP A 67 -12.28 -22.57 -7.75
N HIS A 68 -11.21 -22.85 -7.00
CA HIS A 68 -10.97 -24.13 -6.31
C HIS A 68 -11.52 -24.17 -4.87
N GLY A 69 -12.30 -23.17 -4.46
CA GLY A 69 -12.96 -23.11 -3.15
C GLY A 69 -12.03 -22.72 -2.00
N VAL A 70 -10.88 -22.10 -2.29
CA VAL A 70 -10.02 -21.52 -1.26
C VAL A 70 -10.65 -20.21 -0.78
N ASP A 71 -10.75 -20.04 0.54
CA ASP A 71 -11.21 -18.81 1.18
C ASP A 71 -10.37 -17.58 0.76
N ASP A 72 -11.00 -16.42 0.60
CA ASP A 72 -10.39 -15.18 0.10
C ASP A 72 -9.09 -14.78 0.80
N ALA A 73 -9.05 -14.86 2.14
CA ALA A 73 -7.86 -14.45 2.90
C ALA A 73 -6.70 -15.43 2.66
N GLU A 74 -7.02 -16.72 2.55
CA GLU A 74 -6.05 -17.76 2.24
C GLU A 74 -5.60 -17.73 0.77
N ALA A 75 -6.53 -17.46 -0.16
CA ALA A 75 -6.25 -17.29 -1.57
C ALA A 75 -5.27 -16.13 -1.80
N ASN A 76 -5.49 -14.99 -1.13
CA ASN A 76 -4.58 -13.85 -1.15
C ASN A 76 -3.17 -14.23 -0.66
N ARG A 77 -3.06 -14.87 0.50
CA ARG A 77 -1.76 -15.26 1.08
C ARG A 77 -0.99 -16.24 0.19
N ARG A 78 -1.68 -17.24 -0.38
CA ARG A 78 -1.10 -18.23 -1.29
C ARG A 78 -0.69 -17.60 -2.61
N ALA A 79 -1.56 -16.81 -3.22
CA ALA A 79 -1.25 -16.10 -4.47
C ALA A 79 0.01 -15.24 -4.32
N TRP A 80 0.12 -14.49 -3.22
CA TRP A 80 1.31 -13.70 -2.91
C TRP A 80 2.58 -14.53 -2.78
N ALA A 81 2.49 -15.72 -2.19
CA ALA A 81 3.63 -16.62 -2.08
C ALA A 81 4.00 -17.23 -3.44
N ASP A 82 3.00 -17.67 -4.21
CA ASP A 82 3.19 -18.32 -5.51
C ASP A 82 3.85 -17.40 -6.55
N VAL A 83 3.64 -16.08 -6.45
CA VAL A 83 4.21 -15.08 -7.38
C VAL A 83 5.37 -14.27 -6.80
N ASP A 84 5.90 -14.67 -5.63
CA ASP A 84 6.96 -13.97 -4.90
C ASP A 84 6.69 -12.47 -4.69
N PHE A 85 5.43 -12.11 -4.41
CA PHE A 85 4.95 -10.74 -4.45
C PHE A 85 5.77 -9.79 -3.58
N ALA A 86 6.03 -10.18 -2.34
CA ALA A 86 6.73 -9.33 -1.39
C ALA A 86 8.19 -9.07 -1.80
N ALA A 87 8.85 -10.05 -2.42
CA ALA A 87 10.23 -9.88 -2.90
C ALA A 87 10.24 -8.97 -4.13
N ARG A 88 9.44 -9.29 -5.16
CA ARG A 88 9.35 -8.51 -6.40
C ARG A 88 8.94 -7.06 -6.15
N TYR A 89 8.05 -6.82 -5.18
CA TYR A 89 7.63 -5.47 -4.84
C TYR A 89 8.74 -4.68 -4.12
N ARG A 90 9.52 -5.29 -3.22
CA ARG A 90 10.69 -4.64 -2.61
C ARG A 90 11.75 -4.33 -3.66
N ASP A 91 12.05 -5.29 -4.52
CA ASP A 91 13.00 -5.11 -5.62
C ASP A 91 12.58 -3.95 -6.53
N TYR A 92 11.28 -3.82 -6.82
CA TYR A 92 10.74 -2.68 -7.54
C TYR A 92 10.97 -1.35 -6.81
N LEU A 93 10.63 -1.26 -5.52
CA LEU A 93 10.87 -0.04 -4.72
C LEU A 93 12.36 0.34 -4.65
N ASP A 94 13.27 -0.62 -4.83
CA ASP A 94 14.71 -0.42 -4.74
C ASP A 94 15.40 -0.22 -6.09
N ALA A 95 14.75 -0.58 -7.21
CA ALA A 95 15.34 -0.51 -8.54
C ALA A 95 14.69 0.54 -9.44
N ASP A 96 13.41 0.87 -9.22
CA ASP A 96 12.69 1.85 -10.02
C ASP A 96 12.92 3.28 -9.51
N GLY A 97 13.42 4.15 -10.39
CA GLY A 97 13.79 5.52 -10.01
C GLY A 97 12.61 6.40 -9.62
N GLU A 98 11.43 6.19 -10.20
CA GLU A 98 10.22 6.95 -9.87
C GLU A 98 9.66 6.49 -8.51
N ALA A 99 9.67 5.18 -8.26
CA ALA A 99 9.31 4.63 -6.96
C ALA A 99 10.26 5.12 -5.86
N GLN A 100 11.57 5.12 -6.10
CA GLN A 100 12.57 5.64 -5.16
C GLN A 100 12.34 7.12 -4.85
N ALA A 101 12.16 7.95 -5.88
CA ALA A 101 11.90 9.37 -5.71
C ALA A 101 10.60 9.62 -4.92
N ALA A 102 9.56 8.82 -5.16
CA ALA A 102 8.31 8.89 -4.41
C ALA A 102 8.49 8.48 -2.94
N VAL A 103 9.25 7.41 -2.65
CA VAL A 103 9.58 7.00 -1.27
C VAL A 103 10.37 8.10 -0.56
N ASP A 104 11.40 8.64 -1.19
CA ASP A 104 12.24 9.70 -0.62
C ASP A 104 11.39 10.97 -0.38
N GLY A 105 10.51 11.35 -1.29
CA GLY A 105 9.62 12.51 -1.12
C GLY A 105 8.65 12.37 0.07
N LEU A 106 8.08 11.18 0.30
CA LEU A 106 7.25 10.95 1.50
C LEU A 106 8.10 10.92 2.78
N ALA A 107 9.30 10.34 2.73
CA ALA A 107 10.22 10.32 3.87
C ALA A 107 10.68 11.74 4.27
N GLU A 108 10.95 12.61 3.30
CA GLU A 108 11.30 14.01 3.55
C GLU A 108 10.16 14.78 4.23
N ARG A 109 8.91 14.56 3.81
CA ARG A 109 7.72 15.15 4.45
C ARG A 109 7.56 14.70 5.90
N LEU A 110 7.69 13.40 6.15
CA LEU A 110 7.69 12.84 7.50
C LEU A 110 8.83 13.44 8.36
N ALA A 111 10.04 13.55 7.80
CA ALA A 111 11.18 14.15 8.48
C ALA A 111 10.97 15.64 8.80
N ALA A 112 10.24 16.37 7.94
CA ALA A 112 9.85 17.76 8.15
C ALA A 112 8.75 17.93 9.23
N GLY A 113 8.12 16.82 9.66
CA GLY A 113 7.10 16.82 10.72
C GLY A 113 5.67 16.66 10.23
N GLU A 114 5.45 16.41 8.93
CA GLU A 114 4.11 16.11 8.41
C GLU A 114 3.71 14.68 8.75
N SER A 115 2.50 14.49 9.29
CA SER A 115 1.95 13.16 9.52
C SER A 115 1.25 12.64 8.27
N LEU A 116 1.49 11.38 7.89
CA LEU A 116 0.96 10.78 6.67
C LEU A 116 0.23 9.47 6.98
N ALA A 117 -0.90 9.24 6.33
CA ALA A 117 -1.63 7.97 6.36
C ALA A 117 -1.66 7.32 4.97
N LEU A 118 -1.05 6.13 4.85
CA LEU A 118 -1.05 5.38 3.59
C LEU A 118 -2.38 4.65 3.38
N VAL A 119 -3.00 4.82 2.21
CA VAL A 119 -4.32 4.26 1.89
C VAL A 119 -4.23 3.26 0.74
N CYS A 120 -4.71 2.03 0.97
CA CYS A 120 -4.88 0.97 -0.05
C CYS A 120 -6.34 0.46 -0.07
N PHE A 121 -6.69 -0.45 -0.99
CA PHE A 121 -8.04 -1.03 -1.06
C PHE A 121 -8.30 -2.08 0.02
N GLU A 122 -7.39 -3.03 0.16
CA GLU A 122 -7.55 -4.21 1.02
C GLU A 122 -7.52 -3.88 2.51
N ASN A 123 -8.35 -4.56 3.30
CA ASN A 123 -8.16 -4.63 4.75
C ASN A 123 -7.01 -5.63 5.07
N THR A 124 -6.10 -5.23 5.96
CA THR A 124 -4.93 -6.03 6.39
C THR A 124 -5.19 -6.95 7.58
N ASP A 125 -6.36 -6.91 8.20
CA ASP A 125 -6.69 -7.77 9.34
C ASP A 125 -6.61 -9.27 8.97
N GLU A 126 -6.95 -9.61 7.72
CA GLU A 126 -6.99 -11.00 7.24
C GLU A 126 -6.10 -11.22 6.00
N LYS A 127 -5.86 -10.17 5.20
CA LYS A 127 -5.11 -10.22 3.92
C LYS A 127 -3.75 -9.53 4.01
N ARG A 128 -2.85 -9.86 3.07
CA ARG A 128 -1.60 -9.11 2.87
C ARG A 128 -1.89 -7.88 1.99
N CYS A 129 -1.41 -6.69 2.36
CA CYS A 129 -1.37 -5.51 1.49
C CYS A 129 0.06 -5.01 1.31
N HIS A 130 0.36 -4.46 0.12
CA HIS A 130 1.65 -3.88 -0.21
C HIS A 130 1.98 -2.66 0.65
N ARG A 131 0.94 -1.97 1.15
CA ARG A 131 1.10 -0.83 2.07
C ARG A 131 1.90 -1.19 3.31
N THR A 132 1.80 -2.43 3.82
CA THR A 132 2.59 -2.88 4.98
C THR A 132 4.08 -2.94 4.63
N ILE A 133 4.42 -3.39 3.41
CA ILE A 133 5.80 -3.41 2.93
C ILE A 133 6.31 -1.97 2.75
N LEU A 134 5.50 -1.11 2.13
CA LEU A 134 5.84 0.29 1.90
C LEU A 134 6.03 1.06 3.21
N ARG A 135 5.14 0.87 4.19
CA ARG A 135 5.24 1.49 5.52
C ARG A 135 6.54 1.11 6.20
N ASN A 136 6.91 -0.17 6.16
CA ASN A 136 8.18 -0.63 6.71
C ASN A 136 9.37 0.01 5.97
N ARG A 137 9.30 0.11 4.64
CA ARG A 137 10.35 0.76 3.83
C ARG A 137 10.55 2.23 4.21
N LEU A 138 9.46 2.97 4.42
CA LEU A 138 9.50 4.36 4.87
C LEU A 138 10.06 4.49 6.30
N ALA A 139 9.67 3.59 7.21
CA ALA A 139 10.20 3.56 8.57
C ALA A 139 11.72 3.27 8.58
N ASP A 140 12.19 2.35 7.75
CA ASP A 140 13.63 2.07 7.58
C ASP A 140 14.36 3.30 7.05
N ARG A 141 13.74 4.07 6.14
CA ARG A 141 14.32 5.29 5.57
C ARG A 141 14.44 6.44 6.55
N LEU A 142 13.55 6.51 7.54
CA LEU A 142 13.57 7.52 8.61
C LEU A 142 14.55 7.20 9.74
N THR A 143 14.97 5.94 9.86
CA THR A 143 15.87 5.47 10.94
C THR A 143 17.32 5.26 10.49
N GLY A 144 17.56 5.18 9.18
CA GLY A 144 18.90 5.09 8.58
C GLY A 144 19.47 6.43 8.17
#